data_AF-X0RGF6-F1
#
_entry.id   AF-X0RGF6-F1
#
_cell.length_a   1.000
_cell.length_b   1.000
_cell.length_c   1.000
_cell.angle_alpha   90.00
_cell.angle_beta   90.00
_cell.angle_gamma   90.00
#
_symmetry.space_group_name_H-M   'P 1'
#
loop_
_entity.id
_entity.type
_entity.pdbx_description
1 polymer ?
#
loop_
_entity_poly.entity_id
_entity_poly.type
_entity_poly.pdbx_seq_one_letter_code
_entity_poly.pdbx_strand_id
1 'polypeptide(L)'
;MYELLKQREQSWWQARQQLISHKERKMFWYGENSLMMWLLWQLVSYVLVAMVLMLLSNQLGILLPLWQYTALFVLQTVIFMAMLASKSRMADSLQRKIDKDELMREEALNEMIILAEDSLYPDVHAKSPISLRQIYECFGRDFHLASLHCLLQKEVNAGRLILTQKQIEAEILPPDLADDELNEHASEMIYKSTL
;
A
#
# COMPACT_ATOMS: atom_id res chain seq x y z
N MET A 1 23.32 -8.82 17.92
CA MET A 1 22.84 -7.52 17.41
C MET A 1 22.28 -7.66 16.00
N TYR A 2 23.04 -8.25 15.06
CA TYR A 2 22.55 -8.54 13.69
C TYR A 2 21.28 -9.41 13.61
N GLU A 3 21.10 -10.40 14.50
CA GLU A 3 19.85 -11.18 14.57
C GLU A 3 18.63 -10.32 14.95
N LEU A 4 18.79 -9.34 15.85
CA LEU A 4 17.72 -8.42 16.23
C LEU A 4 17.38 -7.48 15.08
N LEU A 5 18.40 -6.97 14.37
CA LEU A 5 18.21 -6.17 13.16
C LEU A 5 17.43 -6.99 12.11
N LYS A 6 17.77 -8.26 11.92
CA LYS A 6 17.08 -9.18 10.99
C LYS A 6 15.62 -9.41 11.36
N GLN A 7 15.34 -9.66 12.64
CA GLN A 7 13.97 -9.85 13.10
C GLN A 7 13.11 -8.60 12.89
N ARG A 8 13.68 -7.41 13.13
CA ARG A 8 13.00 -6.13 12.90
C ARG A 8 12.82 -5.84 11.42
N GLU A 9 13.80 -6.18 10.60
CA GLU A 9 13.72 -6.09 9.15
C GLU A 9 12.57 -6.93 8.58
N GLN A 10 12.42 -8.16 9.06
CA GLN A 10 11.30 -9.02 8.65
C GLN A 10 9.94 -8.43 9.03
N SER A 11 9.85 -7.81 10.21
CA SER A 11 8.63 -7.13 10.66
C SER A 11 8.29 -5.90 9.82
N TRP A 12 9.32 -5.11 9.44
CA TRP A 12 9.17 -3.97 8.55
C TRP A 12 8.75 -4.39 7.14
N TRP A 13 9.33 -5.48 6.64
CA TRP A 13 8.99 -6.06 5.33
C TRP A 13 7.54 -6.52 5.26
N GLN A 14 7.09 -7.25 6.29
CA GLN A 14 5.70 -7.70 6.39
C GLN A 14 4.73 -6.51 6.48
N ALA A 15 5.05 -5.49 7.28
CA ALA A 15 4.24 -4.28 7.37
C ALA A 15 4.15 -3.55 6.01
N ARG A 16 5.26 -3.46 5.28
CA ARG A 16 5.30 -2.88 3.92
C ARG A 16 4.40 -3.65 2.95
N GLN A 17 4.48 -4.99 2.94
CA GLN A 17 3.61 -5.82 2.08
C GLN A 17 2.12 -5.64 2.42
N GLN A 18 1.78 -5.63 3.71
CA GLN A 18 0.40 -5.42 4.16
C GLN A 18 -0.13 -4.05 3.74
N LEU A 19 0.66 -3.00 3.95
CA LEU A 19 0.30 -1.63 3.57
C LEU A 19 0.05 -1.50 2.07
N ILE A 20 0.91 -2.09 1.23
CA ILE A 20 0.72 -2.07 -0.24
C ILE A 20 -0.56 -2.81 -0.61
N SER A 21 -0.78 -4.01 -0.05
CA SER A 21 -2.00 -4.78 -0.33
C SER A 21 -3.28 -4.04 0.08
N HIS A 22 -3.24 -3.29 1.19
CA HIS A 22 -4.37 -2.48 1.65
C HIS A 22 -4.57 -1.23 0.77
N LYS A 23 -3.49 -0.56 0.34
CA LYS A 23 -3.56 0.57 -0.60
C LYS A 23 -4.11 0.14 -1.96
N GLU A 24 -3.69 -1.01 -2.49
CA GLU A 24 -4.25 -1.61 -3.72
C GLU A 24 -5.74 -1.92 -3.59
N ARG A 25 -6.14 -2.59 -2.51
CA ARG A 25 -7.57 -2.87 -2.25
C ARG A 25 -8.36 -1.58 -2.13
N LYS A 26 -7.80 -0.53 -1.53
CA LYS A 26 -8.44 0.78 -1.46
C LYS A 26 -8.61 1.40 -2.83
N MET A 27 -7.58 1.40 -3.68
CA MET A 27 -7.69 1.92 -5.06
C MET A 27 -8.71 1.14 -5.88
N PHE A 28 -8.68 -0.19 -5.81
CA PHE A 28 -9.58 -1.05 -6.58
C PHE A 28 -11.05 -0.93 -6.14
N TRP A 29 -11.31 -1.06 -4.83
CA TRP A 29 -12.68 -1.10 -4.31
C TRP A 29 -13.26 0.27 -3.97
N TYR A 30 -12.44 1.26 -3.71
CA TYR A 30 -12.85 2.56 -3.17
C TYR A 30 -12.20 3.77 -3.86
N GLY A 31 -11.48 3.57 -4.96
CA GLY A 31 -10.97 4.66 -5.79
C GLY A 31 -12.08 5.43 -6.51
N GLU A 32 -11.75 6.53 -7.16
CA GLU A 32 -12.71 7.41 -7.85
C GLU A 32 -13.55 6.67 -8.89
N ASN A 33 -12.95 5.71 -9.61
CA ASN A 33 -13.65 4.83 -10.56
C ASN A 33 -14.73 3.96 -9.90
N SER A 34 -14.61 3.67 -8.60
CA SER A 34 -15.56 2.84 -7.86
C SER A 34 -16.89 3.56 -7.58
N LEU A 35 -16.90 4.90 -7.48
CA LEU A 35 -18.13 5.67 -7.33
C LEU A 35 -18.92 5.71 -8.64
N MET A 36 -18.25 5.98 -9.76
CA MET A 36 -18.87 5.96 -11.09
C MET A 36 -19.46 4.58 -11.41
N MET A 37 -18.71 3.51 -11.14
CA MET A 37 -19.21 2.14 -11.31
C MET A 37 -20.44 1.85 -10.43
N TRP A 38 -20.46 2.38 -9.19
CA TRP A 38 -21.57 2.18 -8.28
C TRP A 38 -22.84 2.93 -8.71
N LEU A 39 -22.70 4.17 -9.22
CA LEU A 39 -23.80 4.93 -9.81
C LEU A 39 -24.36 4.24 -11.07
N LEU A 40 -23.50 3.66 -11.91
CA LEU A 40 -23.92 2.85 -13.05
C LEU A 40 -24.74 1.63 -12.60
N TRP A 41 -24.29 0.92 -11.57
CA TRP A 41 -25.04 -0.20 -10.98
C TRP A 41 -26.41 0.22 -10.44
N GLN A 42 -26.50 1.40 -9.84
CA GLN A 42 -27.77 1.97 -9.39
C GLN A 42 -28.72 2.22 -10.58
N LEU A 43 -28.22 2.81 -11.67
CA LEU A 43 -29.01 3.05 -12.88
C LEU A 43 -29.51 1.74 -13.50
N VAL A 44 -28.64 0.75 -13.66
CA VAL A 44 -29.01 -0.59 -14.17
C VAL A 44 -30.06 -1.25 -13.25
N SER A 45 -29.93 -1.09 -11.94
CA SER A 45 -30.91 -1.61 -10.98
C SER A 45 -32.28 -0.95 -11.13
N TYR A 46 -32.36 0.36 -11.35
CA TYR A 46 -33.65 1.03 -11.61
C TYR A 46 -34.31 0.52 -12.89
N VAL A 47 -33.53 0.31 -13.95
CA VAL A 47 -34.03 -0.23 -15.22
C VAL A 47 -34.58 -1.65 -15.02
N LEU A 48 -33.86 -2.52 -14.31
CA LEU A 48 -34.31 -3.88 -14.01
C LEU A 48 -35.61 -3.89 -13.18
N VAL A 49 -35.69 -3.07 -12.14
CA VAL A 49 -36.90 -2.95 -11.31
C VAL A 49 -38.08 -2.47 -12.14
N ALA A 50 -37.88 -1.49 -13.03
CA ALA A 50 -38.91 -1.00 -13.93
C ALA A 50 -39.38 -2.09 -14.93
N MET A 51 -38.46 -2.85 -15.51
CA MET A 51 -38.80 -3.97 -16.40
C MET A 51 -39.62 -5.04 -15.68
N VAL A 52 -39.21 -5.43 -14.46
CA VAL A 52 -39.93 -6.43 -13.65
C VAL A 52 -41.33 -5.93 -13.30
N LEU A 53 -41.47 -4.65 -12.92
CA LEU A 53 -42.77 -4.02 -12.64
C LEU A 53 -43.69 -4.00 -13.88
N MET A 54 -43.16 -3.65 -15.05
CA MET A 54 -43.92 -3.71 -16.31
C MET A 54 -44.37 -5.14 -16.62
N LEU A 55 -43.51 -6.12 -16.41
CA LEU A 55 -43.79 -7.53 -16.70
C LEU A 55 -44.84 -8.11 -15.75
N LEU A 56 -44.76 -7.79 -14.45
CA LEU A 56 -45.77 -8.12 -13.44
C LEU A 56 -47.12 -7.46 -13.72
N SER A 57 -47.11 -6.18 -14.07
CA SER A 57 -48.32 -5.44 -14.47
C SER A 57 -49.02 -6.11 -15.64
N ASN A 58 -48.26 -6.50 -16.67
CA ASN A 58 -48.79 -7.16 -17.86
C ASN A 58 -49.31 -8.58 -17.58
N GLN A 59 -48.64 -9.36 -16.72
CA GLN A 59 -49.06 -10.74 -16.42
C GLN A 59 -50.21 -10.85 -15.41
N LEU A 60 -50.24 -9.97 -14.41
CA LEU A 60 -51.24 -10.01 -13.34
C LEU A 60 -52.43 -9.07 -13.59
N GLY A 61 -52.36 -8.22 -14.62
CA GLY A 61 -53.38 -7.20 -14.91
C GLY A 61 -53.48 -6.12 -13.82
N ILE A 62 -52.46 -5.98 -12.97
CA ILE A 62 -52.47 -5.06 -11.83
C ILE A 62 -51.95 -3.71 -12.30
N LEU A 63 -52.84 -2.73 -12.46
CA LEU A 63 -52.44 -1.32 -12.56
C LEU A 63 -52.16 -0.78 -11.16
N LEU A 64 -50.89 -0.71 -10.77
CA LEU A 64 -50.53 0.03 -9.56
C LEU A 64 -50.80 1.54 -9.80
N PRO A 65 -51.38 2.25 -8.82
CA PRO A 65 -51.47 3.71 -8.87
C PRO A 65 -50.07 4.34 -8.86
N LEU A 66 -49.93 5.50 -9.50
CA LEU A 66 -48.67 6.25 -9.62
C LEU A 66 -47.93 6.44 -8.28
N TRP A 67 -48.68 6.64 -7.20
CA TRP A 67 -48.14 6.78 -5.84
C TRP A 67 -47.39 5.55 -5.32
N GLN A 68 -47.79 4.34 -5.72
CA GLN A 68 -47.08 3.12 -5.30
C GLN A 68 -45.77 2.93 -6.08
N TYR A 69 -45.72 3.34 -7.35
CA TYR A 69 -44.47 3.37 -8.11
C TYR A 69 -43.48 4.37 -7.53
N THR A 70 -43.93 5.59 -7.22
CA THR A 70 -43.05 6.59 -6.58
C THR A 70 -42.56 6.10 -5.22
N ALA A 71 -43.42 5.47 -4.42
CA ALA A 71 -43.01 4.88 -3.15
C ALA A 71 -41.94 3.78 -3.31
N LEU A 72 -42.07 2.89 -4.30
CA LEU A 72 -41.09 1.84 -4.58
C LEU A 72 -39.72 2.42 -4.99
N PHE A 73 -39.72 3.41 -5.89
CA PHE A 73 -38.47 4.05 -6.32
C PHE A 73 -37.82 4.85 -5.19
N VAL A 74 -38.61 5.51 -4.34
CA VAL A 74 -38.09 6.19 -3.13
C VAL A 74 -37.47 5.16 -2.18
N LEU A 75 -38.16 4.04 -1.91
CA LEU A 75 -37.64 2.98 -1.06
C LEU A 75 -36.32 2.41 -1.61
N GLN A 76 -36.26 2.13 -2.91
CA GLN A 76 -35.04 1.68 -3.59
C GLN A 76 -33.90 2.70 -3.40
N THR A 77 -34.17 3.99 -3.59
CA THR A 77 -33.19 5.07 -3.39
C THR A 77 -32.65 5.10 -1.97
N VAL A 78 -33.53 4.94 -0.97
CA VAL A 78 -33.14 4.89 0.45
C VAL A 78 -32.23 3.70 0.73
N ILE A 79 -32.55 2.52 0.17
CA ILE A 79 -31.71 1.31 0.29
C ILE A 79 -30.32 1.55 -0.33
N PHE A 80 -30.26 2.16 -1.52
CA PHE A 80 -29.00 2.51 -2.16
C PHE A 80 -28.18 3.50 -1.31
N MET A 81 -28.80 4.55 -0.78
CA MET A 81 -28.13 5.50 0.12
C MET A 81 -27.57 4.82 1.37
N ALA A 82 -28.31 3.89 1.97
CA ALA A 82 -27.83 3.11 3.11
C ALA A 82 -26.62 2.23 2.75
N MET A 83 -26.63 1.58 1.58
CA MET A 83 -25.48 0.81 1.08
C MET A 83 -24.28 1.71 0.78
N LEU A 84 -24.49 2.90 0.19
CA LEU A 84 -23.41 3.87 -0.07
C LEU A 84 -22.76 4.31 1.24
N ALA A 85 -23.57 4.63 2.25
CA ALA A 85 -23.08 5.00 3.58
C ALA A 85 -22.30 3.85 4.24
N SER A 86 -22.75 2.60 4.08
CA SER A 86 -22.02 1.41 4.54
C SER A 86 -20.68 1.25 3.82
N LYS A 87 -20.66 1.39 2.49
CA LYS A 87 -19.44 1.36 1.66
C LYS A 87 -18.46 2.45 2.10
N SER A 88 -18.95 3.66 2.38
CA SER A 88 -18.14 4.77 2.90
C SER A 88 -17.51 4.43 4.27
N ARG A 89 -18.30 3.87 5.20
CA ARG A 89 -17.77 3.40 6.50
C ARG A 89 -16.72 2.30 6.35
N MET A 90 -16.87 1.41 5.38
CA MET A 90 -15.87 0.38 5.09
C MET A 90 -14.59 0.98 4.51
N ALA A 91 -14.70 2.00 3.65
CA ALA A 91 -13.56 2.76 3.15
C ALA A 91 -12.80 3.44 4.29
N ASP A 92 -13.52 4.09 5.22
CA ASP A 92 -12.92 4.72 6.40
C ASP A 92 -12.23 3.70 7.31
N SER A 93 -12.85 2.53 7.54
CA SER A 93 -12.22 1.46 8.31
C SER A 93 -10.96 0.91 7.63
N LEU A 94 -10.95 0.82 6.30
CA LEU A 94 -9.78 0.40 5.55
C LEU A 94 -8.69 1.46 5.61
N GLN A 95 -9.05 2.74 5.53
CA GLN A 95 -8.12 3.85 5.72
C GLN A 95 -7.45 3.80 7.09
N ARG A 96 -8.23 3.62 8.17
CA ARG A 96 -7.66 3.47 9.51
C ARG A 96 -6.69 2.30 9.64
N LYS A 97 -6.93 1.21 8.91
CA LYS A 97 -6.00 0.08 8.86
C LYS A 97 -4.70 0.46 8.14
N ILE A 98 -4.82 1.16 7.00
CA ILE A 98 -3.65 1.69 6.28
C ILE A 98 -2.84 2.63 7.17
N ASP A 99 -3.49 3.57 7.87
CA ASP A 99 -2.81 4.51 8.76
C ASP A 99 -2.10 3.77 9.92
N LYS A 100 -2.72 2.71 10.46
CA LYS A 100 -2.12 1.86 11.49
C LYS A 100 -0.91 1.10 10.95
N ASP A 101 -1.02 0.52 9.76
CA ASP A 101 0.08 -0.24 9.14
C ASP A 101 1.24 0.69 8.76
N GLU A 102 0.95 1.93 8.39
CA GLU A 102 1.94 2.98 8.12
C GLU A 102 2.70 3.35 9.40
N LEU A 103 1.98 3.56 10.50
CA LEU A 103 2.59 3.81 11.81
C LEU A 103 3.46 2.64 12.29
N MET A 104 2.99 1.40 12.15
CA MET A 104 3.77 0.21 12.50
C MET A 104 5.03 0.07 11.63
N ARG A 105 4.94 0.39 10.34
CA ARG A 105 6.09 0.39 9.42
C ARG A 105 7.10 1.46 9.82
N GLU A 106 6.65 2.66 10.18
CA GLU A 106 7.53 3.74 10.64
C GLU A 106 8.20 3.39 11.97
N GLU A 107 7.47 2.81 12.92
CA GLU A 107 8.00 2.38 14.21
C GLU A 107 9.07 1.30 14.02
N ALA A 108 8.78 0.26 13.22
CA ALA A 108 9.75 -0.78 12.90
C ALA A 108 10.99 -0.21 12.19
N LEU A 109 10.81 0.73 11.26
CA LEU A 109 11.93 1.40 10.59
C LEU A 109 12.78 2.20 11.57
N ASN A 110 12.15 2.92 12.50
CA ASN A 110 12.85 3.71 13.50
C ASN A 110 13.69 2.83 14.43
N GLU A 111 13.13 1.71 14.89
CA GLU A 111 13.88 0.72 15.68
C GLU A 111 15.03 0.10 14.88
N MET A 112 14.82 -0.19 13.58
CA MET A 112 15.90 -0.67 12.71
C MET A 112 17.02 0.35 12.57
N ILE A 113 16.72 1.64 12.51
CA ILE A 113 17.74 2.71 12.40
C ILE A 113 18.57 2.79 13.66
N ILE A 114 17.94 2.75 14.84
CA ILE A 114 18.66 2.75 16.12
C ILE A 114 19.61 1.54 16.19
N LEU A 115 19.12 0.36 15.82
CA LEU A 115 19.93 -0.86 15.78
C LEU A 115 21.03 -0.78 14.71
N ALA A 116 20.77 -0.14 13.57
CA ALA A 116 21.72 0.06 12.49
C ALA A 116 22.82 1.06 12.86
N GLU A 117 22.50 2.09 13.65
CA GLU A 117 23.48 3.07 14.14
C GLU A 117 24.56 2.43 15.02
N ASP A 118 24.16 1.47 15.85
CA ASP A 118 25.08 0.76 16.75
C ASP A 118 25.87 -0.37 16.07
N SER A 119 25.45 -0.84 14.88
CA SER A 119 26.04 -2.03 14.24
C SER A 119 26.34 -1.86 12.75
N LEU A 120 25.32 -1.62 11.93
CA LEU A 120 25.42 -1.55 10.49
C LEU A 120 26.24 -0.35 9.99
N TYR A 121 25.94 0.86 10.46
CA TYR A 121 26.58 2.09 9.95
C TYR A 121 28.08 2.13 10.25
N PRO A 122 28.57 1.82 11.46
CA PRO A 122 30.01 1.75 11.73
C PRO A 122 30.76 0.81 10.80
N ASP A 123 30.18 -0.36 10.50
CA ASP A 123 30.78 -1.35 9.58
C ASP A 123 30.79 -0.86 8.13
N VAL A 124 29.75 -0.13 7.69
CA VAL A 124 29.70 0.48 6.35
C VAL A 124 30.69 1.64 6.23
N HIS A 125 30.81 2.49 7.25
CA HIS A 125 31.80 3.57 7.28
C HIS A 125 33.24 3.03 7.29
N ALA A 126 33.52 1.98 8.07
CA ALA A 126 34.85 1.37 8.14
C ALA A 126 35.28 0.70 6.82
N LYS A 127 34.33 0.15 6.06
CA LYS A 127 34.58 -0.53 4.79
C LYS A 127 34.38 0.35 3.55
N SER A 128 34.04 1.62 3.74
CA SER A 128 33.85 2.57 2.65
C SER A 128 35.16 2.79 1.87
N PRO A 129 35.13 2.86 0.52
CA PRO A 129 33.96 2.81 -0.34
C PRO A 129 33.43 1.38 -0.54
N ILE A 130 32.12 1.17 -0.35
CA ILE A 130 31.48 -0.15 -0.46
C ILE A 130 30.21 -0.07 -1.31
N SER A 131 29.98 -1.08 -2.15
CA SER A 131 28.74 -1.18 -2.96
C SER A 131 27.59 -1.80 -2.16
N LEU A 132 26.34 -1.49 -2.53
CA LEU A 132 25.15 -2.12 -1.93
C LEU A 132 25.21 -3.65 -1.99
N ARG A 133 25.71 -4.21 -3.10
CA ARG A 133 25.89 -5.65 -3.27
C ARG A 133 26.90 -6.24 -2.29
N GLN A 134 28.02 -5.56 -2.07
CA GLN A 134 29.04 -6.00 -1.12
C GLN A 134 28.55 -5.91 0.33
N ILE A 135 27.73 -4.90 0.66
CA ILE A 135 27.03 -4.83 1.95
C ILE A 135 26.13 -6.06 2.10
N TYR A 136 25.25 -6.31 1.12
CA TYR A 136 24.35 -7.46 1.11
C TYR A 136 25.09 -8.80 1.27
N GLU A 137 26.24 -8.97 0.62
CA GLU A 137 27.08 -10.17 0.76
C GLU A 137 27.78 -10.26 2.13
N CYS A 138 28.25 -9.13 2.69
CA CYS A 138 28.85 -9.10 4.03
C CYS A 138 27.84 -9.51 5.12
N PHE A 139 26.56 -9.23 4.92
CA PHE A 139 25.48 -9.59 5.83
C PHE A 139 24.80 -10.92 5.50
N GLY A 140 25.49 -11.78 4.74
CA GLY A 140 25.05 -13.17 4.54
C GLY A 140 23.83 -13.33 3.64
N ARG A 141 23.47 -12.32 2.84
CA ARG A 141 22.27 -12.30 1.96
C ARG A 141 20.94 -12.49 2.69
N ASP A 142 20.96 -12.29 3.99
CA ASP A 142 19.84 -12.55 4.89
C ASP A 142 18.87 -11.37 5.04
N PHE A 143 19.21 -10.22 4.47
CA PHE A 143 18.46 -8.96 4.52
C PHE A 143 17.96 -8.58 3.13
N HIS A 144 16.75 -8.06 2.99
CA HIS A 144 16.26 -7.56 1.70
C HIS A 144 17.10 -6.36 1.22
N LEU A 145 17.33 -6.26 -0.09
CA LEU A 145 18.15 -5.18 -0.65
C LEU A 145 17.49 -3.82 -0.46
N ALA A 146 16.17 -3.76 -0.55
CA ALA A 146 15.39 -2.55 -0.34
C ALA A 146 15.38 -2.08 1.13
N SER A 147 15.50 -2.99 2.10
CA SER A 147 15.59 -2.60 3.52
C SER A 147 16.98 -1.99 3.82
N LEU A 148 18.05 -2.61 3.32
CA LEU A 148 19.42 -2.07 3.41
C LEU A 148 19.55 -0.73 2.67
N HIS A 149 19.02 -0.62 1.46
CA HIS A 149 19.03 0.61 0.69
C HIS A 149 18.30 1.75 1.43
N CYS A 150 17.13 1.47 2.01
CA CYS A 150 16.35 2.44 2.78
C CYS A 150 17.10 2.95 4.02
N LEU A 151 17.77 2.05 4.77
CA LEU A 151 18.59 2.42 5.92
C LEU A 151 19.77 3.32 5.50
N LEU A 152 20.50 2.94 4.46
CA LEU A 152 21.65 3.71 3.94
C LEU A 152 21.23 5.04 3.34
N GLN A 153 20.04 5.12 2.73
CA GLN A 153 19.51 6.37 2.18
C GLN A 153 19.25 7.41 3.28
N LYS A 154 18.92 7.00 4.52
CA LYS A 154 18.85 7.93 5.65
C LYS A 154 20.21 8.51 6.03
N GLU A 155 21.27 7.71 6.02
CA GLU A 155 22.64 8.18 6.23
C GLU A 155 23.11 9.12 5.10
N VAL A 156 22.68 8.85 3.86
CA VAL A 156 22.91 9.74 2.72
C VAL A 156 22.17 11.06 2.88
N ASN A 157 20.90 11.02 3.29
CA ASN A 157 20.10 12.22 3.56
C ASN A 157 20.63 13.03 4.75
N ALA A 158 21.24 12.36 5.74
CA ALA A 158 21.93 12.99 6.85
C ALA A 158 23.30 13.59 6.47
N GLY A 159 23.78 13.36 5.24
CA GLY A 159 25.06 13.87 4.72
C GLY A 159 26.29 13.10 5.21
N ARG A 160 26.10 11.97 5.91
CA ARG A 160 27.18 11.10 6.42
C ARG A 160 27.69 10.11 5.38
N LEU A 161 26.84 9.76 4.41
CA LEU A 161 27.20 8.98 3.23
C LEU A 161 26.95 9.76 1.94
N ILE A 162 27.79 9.55 0.93
CA ILE A 162 27.57 10.03 -0.44
C ILE A 162 27.34 8.83 -1.34
N LEU A 163 26.19 8.81 -2.01
CA LEU A 163 25.88 7.84 -3.06
C LEU A 163 26.39 8.38 -4.41
N THR A 164 27.24 7.59 -5.08
CA THR A 164 27.95 8.06 -6.29
C THR A 164 27.07 8.00 -7.56
N GLN A 165 25.97 7.23 -7.57
CA GLN A 165 25.12 7.01 -8.75
C GLN A 165 23.62 7.21 -8.45
N LYS A 166 22.81 7.40 -9.51
CA LYS A 166 21.42 7.87 -9.49
C LYS A 166 20.55 7.13 -8.47
N GLN A 167 19.77 7.90 -7.69
CA GLN A 167 18.74 7.39 -6.77
C GLN A 167 17.74 6.55 -7.56
N ILE A 168 17.57 5.28 -7.17
CA ILE A 168 16.48 4.43 -7.65
C ILE A 168 15.33 4.65 -6.68
N GLU A 169 14.13 4.98 -7.16
CA GLU A 169 12.92 5.15 -6.35
C GLU A 169 12.35 3.78 -5.90
N ALA A 170 13.20 2.92 -5.33
CA ALA A 170 12.85 1.59 -4.84
C ALA A 170 11.85 1.62 -3.67
N GLU A 171 11.57 2.80 -3.11
CA GLU A 171 10.56 3.03 -2.08
C GLU A 171 9.13 2.98 -2.63
N ILE A 172 8.94 3.30 -3.92
CA ILE A 172 7.63 3.36 -4.58
C ILE A 172 7.22 1.99 -5.15
N LEU A 173 8.20 1.14 -5.46
CA LEU A 173 7.96 -0.18 -6.02
C LEU A 173 7.41 -1.19 -5.00
N PRO A 174 6.61 -2.17 -5.46
CA PRO A 174 6.27 -3.34 -4.68
C PRO A 174 7.54 -4.03 -4.16
N PRO A 175 7.53 -4.66 -2.98
CA PRO A 175 8.75 -5.08 -2.31
C PRO A 175 9.54 -6.10 -3.14
N ASP A 176 8.84 -7.02 -3.81
CA ASP A 176 9.46 -8.05 -4.65
C ASP A 176 10.13 -7.44 -5.91
N LEU A 177 9.47 -6.46 -6.54
CA LEU A 177 10.02 -5.74 -7.70
C LEU A 177 11.16 -4.77 -7.29
N ALA A 178 11.07 -4.19 -6.10
CA ALA A 178 12.09 -3.30 -5.57
C ALA A 178 13.41 -4.04 -5.32
N ASP A 179 13.35 -5.27 -4.80
CA ASP A 179 14.55 -6.09 -4.59
C ASP A 179 15.17 -6.57 -5.92
N ASP A 180 14.35 -6.95 -6.90
CA ASP A 180 14.82 -7.36 -8.23
C ASP A 180 15.52 -6.20 -8.97
N GLU A 181 14.91 -5.01 -9.00
CA GLU A 181 15.51 -3.81 -9.62
C GLU A 181 16.76 -3.36 -8.87
N LEU A 182 16.75 -3.37 -7.53
CA LEU A 182 17.92 -3.03 -6.75
C LEU A 182 19.05 -4.02 -6.97
N ASN A 183 18.78 -5.31 -7.13
CA ASN A 183 19.81 -6.32 -7.36
C ASN A 183 20.55 -6.08 -8.70
N GLU A 184 19.84 -5.66 -9.74
CA GLU A 184 20.43 -5.32 -11.04
C GLU A 184 21.43 -4.16 -10.93
N HIS A 185 21.13 -3.17 -10.08
CA HIS A 185 21.94 -1.96 -9.91
C HIS A 185 22.81 -1.93 -8.63
N ALA A 186 22.71 -2.93 -7.75
CA ALA A 186 23.36 -2.93 -6.44
C ALA A 186 24.90 -2.88 -6.50
N SER A 187 25.47 -3.34 -7.61
CA SER A 187 26.93 -3.31 -7.84
C SER A 187 27.44 -1.91 -8.20
N GLU A 188 26.57 -1.07 -8.75
CA GLU A 188 26.87 0.30 -9.20
C GLU A 188 26.59 1.34 -8.11
N MET A 189 25.73 1.00 -7.14
CA MET A 189 25.42 1.82 -5.97
C MET A 189 26.56 1.82 -4.95
N ILE A 190 27.53 2.72 -5.14
CA ILE A 190 28.70 2.86 -4.26
C ILE A 190 28.46 3.96 -3.22
N TYR A 191 28.54 3.57 -1.95
CA TYR A 191 28.46 4.44 -0.78
C TYR A 191 29.86 4.84 -0.32
N LYS A 192 30.06 6.14 -0.12
CA LYS A 192 31.30 6.73 0.40
C LYS A 192 31.03 7.45 1.71
N SER A 193 31.82 7.16 2.73
CA SER A 193 31.84 7.89 4.00
C SER A 193 32.35 9.32 3.81
N THR A 194 31.67 10.27 4.45
CA THR A 194 32.16 11.65 4.64
C THR A 194 32.78 11.88 6.02
N LEU A 195 32.66 10.89 6.91
CA LEU A 195 33.32 10.80 8.21
C LEU A 195 34.74 10.23 8.06
#